data_AF-A0A9D0VZ90-F1
#
_entry.id   AF-A0A9D0VZ90-F1
#
_cell.length_a   1.000
_cell.length_b   1.000
_cell.length_c   1.000
_cell.angle_alpha   90.00
_cell.angle_beta   90.00
_cell.angle_gamma   90.00
#
_symmetry.space_group_name_H-M   'P 1'
#
loop_
_entity.id
_entity.type
_entity.pdbx_description
1 polymer ?
#
loop_
_entity_poly.entity_id
_entity_poly.type
_entity_poly.pdbx_seq_one_letter_code
_entity_poly.pdbx_strand_id
1 'polypeptide(L)'
;LGPLLLGLSFIAVAGVLVVSYLANLRHTEDIGITTLVAALLTFVLGAVAALGEPAVAAAFAVLTTLLLSFKPVLHRWLRALQAEELHAGLELLLISVVLLPVLPNRGFGPWQALNPYQIWWMVVLIAGISFLGYFIIKIAGPRKGTVLTGLSAGLVSSTALTLHFARLARPRPLSAPLLATGILIACGTMFPRMLLVATIVEPALFRPLLGPALVMAGLIYAPALLYWRRTAGWREPTSVPVENPLELKAAVGFGVLLALVMLAGEGLKLWLGDAGVLMLSAASGVADVDAITLSLARMAQGDLSLETAATGVVIAAAVNGLVKAGIAAVIGGRELGWRVGVPLVLTSAGGLLAVRYLLW
;
A
#
# COMPACT_ATOMS: atom_id res chain seq x y z
N LEU A 1 43.03 39.87 -3.08
CA LEU A 1 43.28 38.68 -2.23
C LEU A 1 42.99 37.45 -3.09
N GLY A 2 44.01 36.65 -3.40
CA GLY A 2 43.93 35.66 -4.49
C GLY A 2 43.11 34.40 -4.16
N PRO A 3 42.71 33.61 -5.19
CA PRO A 3 41.98 32.34 -5.02
C PRO A 3 42.67 31.37 -4.06
N LEU A 4 44.01 31.40 -4.00
CA LEU A 4 44.83 30.60 -3.11
C LEU A 4 44.61 30.94 -1.62
N LEU A 5 44.41 32.21 -1.27
CA LEU A 5 44.13 32.62 0.11
C LEU A 5 42.73 32.18 0.56
N LEU A 6 41.74 32.24 -0.34
CA LEU A 6 40.40 31.70 -0.11
C LEU A 6 40.43 30.18 0.07
N GLY A 7 41.17 29.46 -0.77
CA GLY A 7 41.36 28.02 -0.64
C GLY A 7 42.06 27.62 0.67
N LEU A 8 43.13 28.31 1.04
CA LEU A 8 43.87 28.05 2.28
C LEU A 8 43.03 28.35 3.53
N SER A 9 42.25 29.43 3.52
CA SER A 9 41.33 29.76 4.62
C SER A 9 40.19 28.75 4.74
N PHE A 10 39.65 28.26 3.62
CA PHE A 10 38.67 27.16 3.64
C PHE A 10 39.25 25.89 4.26
N ILE A 11 40.46 25.49 3.87
CA ILE A 11 41.13 24.30 4.42
C ILE A 11 41.39 24.48 5.93
N ALA A 12 41.82 25.67 6.36
CA ALA A 12 42.04 25.96 7.77
C ALA A 12 40.74 25.85 8.58
N VAL A 13 39.64 26.45 8.09
CA VAL A 13 38.32 26.35 8.73
C VAL A 13 37.83 24.90 8.76
N ALA A 14 37.96 24.16 7.65
CA ALA A 14 37.60 22.76 7.60
C ALA A 14 38.40 21.91 8.59
N GLY A 15 39.72 22.15 8.70
CA GLY A 15 40.58 21.49 9.67
C GLY A 15 40.12 21.72 11.11
N VAL A 16 39.85 22.98 11.49
CA VAL A 16 39.35 23.32 12.83
C VAL A 16 38.00 22.65 13.10
N LEU A 17 37.07 22.67 12.14
CA LEU A 17 35.76 22.04 12.28
C LEU A 17 35.84 20.52 12.42
N VAL A 18 36.73 19.85 11.67
CA VAL A 18 36.96 18.41 11.78
C VAL A 18 37.56 18.05 13.14
N VAL A 19 38.56 18.82 13.61
CA VAL A 19 39.15 18.61 14.95
C VAL A 19 38.10 18.82 16.04
N SER A 20 37.29 19.88 15.92
CA SER A 20 36.17 20.13 16.83
C SER A 20 35.18 18.97 16.83
N TYR A 21 34.77 18.48 15.66
CA TYR A 21 33.86 17.34 15.52
C TYR A 21 34.41 16.05 16.16
N LEU A 22 35.67 15.71 15.87
CA LEU A 22 36.36 14.54 16.43
C LEU A 22 36.53 14.62 17.95
N ALA A 23 36.82 15.80 18.49
CA ALA A 23 36.92 16.02 19.93
C ALA A 23 35.57 15.84 20.62
N ASN A 24 34.50 16.33 19.99
CA ASN A 24 33.17 16.35 20.56
C ASN A 24 32.47 14.97 20.45
N LEU A 25 32.85 14.14 19.46
CA LEU A 25 32.44 12.73 19.32
C LEU A 25 32.68 11.88 20.58
N ARG A 26 33.61 12.30 21.46
CA ARG A 26 33.92 11.61 22.72
C ARG A 26 33.00 11.98 23.88
N HIS A 27 32.23 13.07 23.75
CA HIS A 27 31.43 13.64 24.84
C HIS A 27 29.93 13.65 24.58
N THR A 28 29.47 13.46 23.35
CA THR A 28 28.04 13.47 23.02
C THR A 28 27.77 12.47 21.90
N GLU A 29 26.81 11.56 22.09
CA GLU A 29 26.46 10.54 21.08
C GLU A 29 25.70 11.10 19.87
N ASP A 30 25.19 12.33 19.94
CA ASP A 30 24.24 12.88 18.96
C ASP A 30 24.84 14.03 18.14
N ILE A 31 26.01 13.81 17.52
CA ILE A 31 26.71 14.82 16.70
C ILE A 31 26.50 14.53 15.21
N GLY A 32 25.51 15.18 14.63
CA GLY A 32 25.20 15.07 13.21
C GLY A 32 26.20 15.80 12.31
N ILE A 33 26.69 15.11 11.28
CA ILE A 33 27.57 15.62 10.20
C ILE A 33 26.98 16.90 9.54
N THR A 34 25.65 17.06 9.55
CA THR A 34 24.93 18.21 9.01
C THR A 34 25.43 19.56 9.54
N THR A 35 25.88 19.62 10.80
CA THR A 35 26.33 20.88 11.41
C THR A 35 27.69 21.29 10.84
N LEU A 36 28.56 20.32 10.58
CA LEU A 36 29.87 20.54 9.94
C LEU A 36 29.69 21.01 8.50
N VAL A 37 28.80 20.34 7.75
CA VAL A 37 28.46 20.72 6.37
C VAL A 37 27.86 22.13 6.31
N ALA A 38 26.94 22.47 7.23
CA ALA A 38 26.36 23.81 7.30
C ALA A 38 27.41 24.89 7.56
N ALA A 39 28.37 24.65 8.47
CA ALA A 39 29.44 25.60 8.75
C ALA A 39 30.36 25.82 7.54
N LEU A 40 30.69 24.75 6.80
CA LEU A 40 31.45 24.86 5.55
C LEU A 40 30.67 25.61 4.46
N LEU A 41 29.36 25.34 4.33
CA LEU A 41 28.48 26.07 3.41
C LEU A 41 28.42 27.56 3.74
N THR A 42 28.31 27.93 5.01
CA THR A 42 28.31 29.33 5.45
C THR A 42 29.60 30.05 5.03
N PHE A 43 30.76 29.41 5.14
CA PHE A 43 32.02 29.97 4.65
C PHE A 43 31.99 30.18 3.13
N VAL A 44 31.56 29.16 2.37
CA VAL A 44 31.48 29.24 0.90
C VAL A 44 30.54 30.37 0.46
N LEU A 45 29.39 30.52 1.12
CA LEU A 45 28.44 31.59 0.82
C LEU A 45 29.00 32.97 1.17
N GLY A 46 29.74 33.10 2.28
CA GLY A 46 30.47 34.32 2.62
C GLY A 46 31.54 34.67 1.58
N ALA A 47 32.24 33.68 1.03
CA ALA A 47 33.20 33.86 -0.05
C ALA A 47 32.52 34.32 -1.36
N VAL A 48 31.37 33.74 -1.72
CA VAL A 48 30.58 34.16 -2.90
C VAL A 48 30.10 35.60 -2.77
N ALA A 49 29.65 36.00 -1.57
CA ALA A 49 29.29 37.40 -1.29
C ALA A 49 30.49 38.34 -1.45
N ALA A 50 31.67 37.95 -0.97
CA ALA A 50 32.91 38.73 -1.09
C ALA A 50 33.44 38.83 -2.53
N LEU A 51 33.09 37.87 -3.40
CA LEU A 51 33.45 37.85 -4.82
C LEU A 51 32.52 38.71 -5.70
N GLY A 52 31.52 39.38 -5.11
CA GLY A 52 30.65 40.33 -5.82
C GLY A 52 29.24 39.84 -6.10
N GLU A 53 28.84 38.66 -5.61
CA GLU A 53 27.52 38.06 -5.84
C GLU A 53 26.67 37.95 -4.54
N PRO A 54 26.42 39.07 -3.81
CA PRO A 54 25.74 39.02 -2.51
C PRO A 54 24.29 38.54 -2.61
N ALA A 55 23.61 38.80 -3.73
CA ALA A 55 22.23 38.35 -3.95
C ALA A 55 22.13 36.82 -4.02
N VAL A 56 23.04 36.17 -4.75
CA VAL A 56 23.11 34.71 -4.87
C VAL A 56 23.48 34.08 -3.52
N ALA A 57 24.48 34.63 -2.85
CA ALA A 57 24.90 34.18 -1.53
C ALA A 57 23.76 34.27 -0.51
N ALA A 58 23.03 35.38 -0.48
CA ALA A 58 21.88 35.57 0.42
C ALA A 58 20.75 34.58 0.12
N ALA A 59 20.41 34.35 -1.16
CA ALA A 59 19.37 33.40 -1.55
C ALA A 59 19.69 31.97 -1.07
N PHE A 60 20.91 31.49 -1.31
CA PHE A 60 21.34 30.16 -0.85
C PHE A 60 21.51 30.09 0.67
N ALA A 61 21.91 31.17 1.34
CA ALA A 61 21.98 31.23 2.81
C ALA A 61 20.59 31.08 3.43
N VAL A 62 19.58 31.76 2.88
CA VAL A 62 18.18 31.64 3.31
C VAL A 62 17.66 30.22 3.06
N LEU A 63 17.89 29.65 1.87
CA LEU A 63 17.51 28.27 1.55
C LEU A 63 18.18 27.25 2.50
N THR A 64 19.47 27.40 2.77
CA THR A 64 20.22 26.52 3.68
C THR A 64 19.69 26.64 5.11
N THR A 65 19.40 27.86 5.56
CA THR A 65 18.83 28.13 6.88
C THR A 65 17.41 27.55 7.01
N LEU A 66 16.58 27.69 5.97
CA LEU A 66 15.25 27.10 5.90
C LEU A 66 15.32 25.57 5.95
N LEU A 67 16.26 24.96 5.23
CA LEU A 67 16.46 23.51 5.24
C LEU A 67 16.93 23.02 6.62
N LEU A 68 17.83 23.77 7.28
CA LEU A 68 18.26 23.48 8.65
C LEU A 68 17.14 23.67 9.68
N SER A 69 16.23 24.62 9.49
CA SER A 69 15.11 24.85 10.41
C SER A 69 14.12 23.66 10.42
N PHE A 70 14.07 22.88 9.34
CA PHE A 70 13.31 21.64 9.28
C PHE A 70 14.00 20.45 9.96
N LYS A 71 15.31 20.53 10.28
CA LYS A 71 16.06 19.42 10.91
C LYS A 71 15.39 18.86 12.18
N PRO A 72 14.93 19.67 13.16
CA PRO A 72 14.28 19.14 14.36
C PRO A 72 12.97 18.42 14.05
N VAL A 73 12.21 18.91 13.06
CA VAL A 73 10.94 18.31 12.61
C VAL A 73 11.22 16.97 11.93
N LEU A 74 12.14 16.94 10.97
CA LEU A 74 12.56 15.72 10.27
C LEU A 74 13.08 14.67 11.25
N HIS A 75 13.88 15.07 12.23
CA HIS A 75 14.43 14.15 13.24
C HIS A 75 13.37 13.66 14.23
N ARG A 76 12.35 14.46 14.54
CA ARG A 76 11.18 14.00 15.30
C ARG A 76 10.35 13.00 14.50
N TRP A 77 10.15 13.24 13.20
CA TRP A 77 9.41 12.33 12.32
C TRP A 77 10.16 11.01 12.15
N LEU A 78 11.47 11.05 11.92
CA LEU A 78 12.34 9.86 11.88
C LEU A 78 12.27 9.05 13.16
N ARG A 79 12.27 9.68 14.34
CA ARG A 79 12.11 8.98 15.62
C ARG A 79 10.72 8.38 15.85
N ALA A 80 9.70 8.82 15.10
CA ALA A 80 8.35 8.28 15.17
C ALA A 80 8.11 7.12 14.17
N LEU A 81 9.03 6.92 13.22
CA LEU A 81 9.00 5.85 12.24
C LEU A 81 9.76 4.62 12.77
N GLN A 82 9.22 3.43 12.50
CA GLN A 82 9.95 2.18 12.71
C GLN A 82 10.96 1.98 11.56
N ALA A 83 12.02 1.21 11.81
CA ALA A 83 13.06 0.97 10.81
C ALA A 83 12.49 0.29 9.55
N GLU A 84 11.53 -0.62 9.75
CA GLU A 84 10.82 -1.36 8.70
C GLU A 84 9.95 -0.42 7.84
N GLU A 85 9.32 0.59 8.44
CA GLU A 85 8.50 1.58 7.73
C GLU A 85 9.35 2.51 6.86
N LEU A 86 10.54 2.87 7.35
CA LEU A 86 11.49 3.66 6.58
C LEU A 86 12.01 2.86 5.38
N HIS A 87 12.35 1.58 5.59
CA HIS A 87 12.74 0.68 4.50
C HIS A 87 11.63 0.54 3.47
N ALA A 88 10.38 0.30 3.92
CA ALA A 88 9.21 0.23 3.05
C ALA A 88 9.04 1.50 2.20
N GLY A 89 9.17 2.69 2.81
CA GLY A 89 9.09 3.96 2.10
C GLY A 89 10.22 4.16 1.07
N LEU A 90 11.45 3.74 1.41
CA LEU A 90 12.59 3.77 0.49
C LEU A 90 12.42 2.77 -0.66
N GLU A 91 11.88 1.57 -0.40
CA GLU A 91 11.53 0.59 -1.43
C GLU A 91 10.44 1.14 -2.37
N LEU A 92 9.41 1.82 -1.84
CA LEU A 92 8.40 2.49 -2.67
C LEU A 92 9.04 3.53 -3.59
N LEU A 93 9.96 4.34 -3.07
CA LEU A 93 10.71 5.33 -3.86
C LEU A 93 11.59 4.65 -4.91
N LEU A 94 12.23 3.54 -4.58
CA LEU A 94 13.04 2.77 -5.53
C LEU A 94 12.17 2.25 -6.69
N ILE A 95 11.04 1.61 -6.40
CA ILE A 95 10.17 1.04 -7.44
C ILE A 95 9.48 2.11 -8.29
N SER A 96 9.20 3.29 -7.72
CA SER A 96 8.48 4.37 -8.39
C SER A 96 9.36 5.43 -9.05
N VAL A 97 10.41 5.92 -8.40
CA VAL A 97 11.24 7.03 -8.89
C VAL A 97 12.42 6.52 -9.70
N VAL A 98 12.95 5.33 -9.38
CA VAL A 98 14.14 4.78 -10.06
C VAL A 98 13.75 3.77 -11.13
N LEU A 99 12.95 2.77 -10.78
CA LEU A 99 12.63 1.65 -11.70
C LEU A 99 11.59 2.02 -12.76
N LEU A 100 10.47 2.64 -12.38
CA LEU A 100 9.39 2.98 -13.31
C LEU A 100 9.84 3.79 -14.55
N PRO A 101 10.63 4.88 -14.45
CA PRO A 101 11.00 5.66 -15.63
C PRO A 101 11.97 4.93 -16.58
N VAL A 102 12.64 3.87 -16.12
CA VAL A 102 13.55 3.07 -16.95
C VAL A 102 12.79 2.09 -17.85
N LEU A 103 11.53 1.79 -17.52
CA LEU A 103 10.76 0.77 -18.24
C LEU A 103 10.18 1.29 -19.56
N PRO A 104 10.25 0.47 -20.63
CA PRO A 104 9.75 0.87 -21.94
C PRO A 104 8.22 0.95 -21.95
N ASN A 105 7.69 2.07 -22.43
CA ASN A 105 6.24 2.29 -22.60
C ASN A 105 5.77 1.85 -24.00
N ARG A 106 5.82 0.54 -24.25
CA ARG A 106 5.29 -0.07 -25.49
C ARG A 106 4.72 -1.45 -25.18
N GLY A 107 3.74 -1.88 -25.98
CA GLY A 107 3.20 -3.22 -25.90
C GLY A 107 4.20 -4.28 -26.37
N PHE A 108 4.30 -5.37 -25.62
CA PHE A 108 5.10 -6.56 -25.86
C PHE A 108 4.21 -7.80 -25.78
N GLY A 109 4.73 -8.92 -26.28
CA GLY A 109 4.06 -10.22 -26.23
C GLY A 109 2.88 -10.34 -27.20
N PRO A 110 2.16 -11.49 -27.14
CA PRO A 110 0.95 -11.71 -27.93
C PRO A 110 -0.09 -10.61 -27.69
N TRP A 111 -0.77 -10.18 -28.76
CA TRP A 111 -1.81 -9.14 -28.74
C TRP A 111 -1.35 -7.76 -28.21
N GLN A 112 -0.03 -7.53 -28.10
CA GLN A 112 0.54 -6.34 -27.46
C GLN A 112 0.00 -6.08 -26.04
N ALA A 113 -0.50 -7.13 -25.37
CA ALA A 113 -1.18 -7.02 -24.09
C ALA A 113 -0.24 -6.58 -22.97
N LEU A 114 1.06 -6.91 -23.04
CA LEU A 114 2.02 -6.65 -21.98
C LEU A 114 2.73 -5.32 -22.20
N ASN A 115 2.38 -4.27 -21.46
CA ASN A 115 3.14 -3.03 -21.45
C ASN A 115 3.92 -2.93 -20.12
N PRO A 116 5.26 -3.09 -20.11
CA PRO A 116 6.08 -3.08 -18.90
C PRO A 116 5.91 -1.82 -18.06
N TYR A 117 5.88 -0.65 -18.70
CA TYR A 117 5.67 0.62 -18.00
C TYR A 117 4.30 0.64 -17.30
N GLN A 118 3.24 0.23 -17.99
CA GLN A 118 1.89 0.22 -17.42
C GLN A 118 1.71 -0.85 -16.32
N ILE A 119 2.24 -2.06 -16.52
CA ILE A 119 2.22 -3.14 -15.51
C ILE A 119 2.95 -2.66 -14.26
N TRP A 120 4.10 -2.02 -14.42
CA TRP A 120 4.87 -1.51 -13.29
C TRP A 120 4.23 -0.30 -12.63
N TRP A 121 3.61 0.58 -13.41
CA TRP A 121 2.82 1.68 -12.89
C TRP A 121 1.67 1.17 -12.00
N MET A 122 1.02 0.09 -12.41
CA MET A 122 -0.01 -0.59 -11.62
C MET A 122 0.54 -1.20 -10.32
N VAL A 123 1.74 -1.80 -10.36
CA VAL A 123 2.45 -2.28 -9.15
C VAL A 123 2.68 -1.13 -8.17
N VAL A 124 3.20 0.01 -8.68
CA VAL A 124 3.44 1.23 -7.88
C VAL A 124 2.14 1.78 -7.29
N LEU A 125 1.06 1.79 -8.07
CA LEU A 125 -0.26 2.25 -7.62
C LEU A 125 -0.76 1.45 -6.41
N ILE A 126 -0.75 0.11 -6.51
CA ILE A 126 -1.24 -0.76 -5.42
C ILE A 126 -0.35 -0.67 -4.19
N ALA A 127 0.96 -0.68 -4.39
CA ALA A 127 1.94 -0.48 -3.33
C ALA A 127 1.70 0.85 -2.59
N GLY A 128 1.51 1.94 -3.34
CA GLY A 128 1.24 3.27 -2.80
C GLY A 128 -0.07 3.35 -2.02
N ILE A 129 -1.17 2.78 -2.54
CA ILE A 129 -2.46 2.75 -1.84
C ILE A 129 -2.35 1.95 -0.53
N SER A 130 -1.65 0.81 -0.57
CA SER A 130 -1.48 -0.06 0.60
C SER A 130 -0.63 0.61 1.68
N PHE A 131 0.47 1.26 1.27
CA PHE A 131 1.33 2.05 2.16
C PHE A 131 0.61 3.25 2.76
N LEU A 132 -0.12 4.01 1.95
CA LEU A 132 -0.89 5.16 2.44
C LEU A 132 -1.97 4.72 3.43
N GLY A 133 -2.68 3.63 3.12
CA GLY A 133 -3.69 3.07 4.00
C GLY A 133 -3.10 2.62 5.35
N TYR A 134 -1.91 2.00 5.35
CA TYR A 134 -1.19 1.68 6.58
C TYR A 134 -0.95 2.93 7.45
N PHE A 135 -0.49 4.04 6.84
CA PHE A 135 -0.26 5.30 7.56
C PHE A 135 -1.54 5.96 8.07
N ILE A 136 -2.62 5.96 7.27
CA ILE A 136 -3.94 6.50 7.70
C ILE A 136 -4.38 5.83 9.01
N ILE A 137 -4.21 4.51 9.09
CA ILE A 137 -4.61 3.76 10.29
C ILE A 137 -3.62 3.99 11.43
N LYS A 138 -2.31 4.02 11.16
CA LYS A 138 -1.29 4.33 12.18
C LYS A 138 -1.53 5.69 12.85
N ILE A 139 -1.86 6.71 12.06
CA ILE A 139 -2.13 8.08 12.55
C ILE A 139 -3.47 8.15 13.31
N ALA A 140 -4.47 7.36 12.92
CA ALA A 140 -5.75 7.28 13.63
C ALA A 140 -5.64 6.74 15.07
N GLY A 141 -4.49 6.16 15.43
CA GLY A 141 -4.03 5.95 16.81
C GLY A 141 -4.47 4.62 17.44
N PRO A 142 -3.62 3.97 18.27
CA PRO A 142 -3.91 2.66 18.90
C PRO A 142 -5.11 2.61 19.87
N ARG A 143 -5.75 3.76 20.18
CA ARG A 143 -6.78 3.88 21.22
C ARG A 143 -8.12 3.18 20.90
N LYS A 144 -8.28 2.49 19.75
CA LYS A 144 -9.56 1.87 19.34
C LYS A 144 -9.50 0.37 19.03
N GLY A 145 -8.55 -0.35 19.63
CA GLY A 145 -8.64 -1.82 19.74
C GLY A 145 -8.53 -2.59 18.41
N THR A 146 -8.89 -3.88 18.44
CA THR A 146 -8.62 -4.92 17.43
C THR A 146 -9.09 -4.60 16.01
N VAL A 147 -9.93 -3.58 15.87
CA VAL A 147 -10.39 -3.00 14.61
C VAL A 147 -9.26 -2.30 13.86
N LEU A 148 -8.40 -1.52 14.53
CA LEU A 148 -7.27 -0.86 13.87
C LEU A 148 -6.16 -1.85 13.53
N THR A 149 -5.84 -2.80 14.40
CA THR A 149 -4.84 -3.83 14.08
C THR A 149 -5.33 -4.76 12.96
N GLY A 150 -6.63 -5.10 12.95
CA GLY A 150 -7.27 -5.82 11.85
C GLY A 150 -7.30 -5.03 10.55
N LEU A 151 -7.53 -3.72 10.58
CA LEU A 151 -7.43 -2.84 9.41
C LEU A 151 -5.98 -2.75 8.89
N SER A 152 -5.01 -2.49 9.78
CA SER A 152 -3.60 -2.32 9.39
C SER A 152 -3.04 -3.60 8.77
N ALA A 153 -3.27 -4.75 9.41
CA ALA A 153 -2.83 -6.04 8.89
C ALA A 153 -3.67 -6.48 7.68
N GLY A 154 -4.97 -6.12 7.63
CA GLY A 154 -5.85 -6.40 6.52
C GLY A 154 -5.50 -5.65 5.24
N LEU A 155 -4.97 -4.44 5.36
CA LEU A 155 -4.47 -3.67 4.22
C LEU A 155 -3.20 -4.25 3.62
N VAL A 156 -2.33 -4.84 4.44
CA VAL A 156 -1.10 -5.52 3.98
C VAL A 156 -1.47 -6.87 3.36
N SER A 157 -2.22 -7.71 4.09
CA SER A 157 -2.75 -8.96 3.56
C SER A 157 -3.93 -9.46 4.39
N SER A 158 -5.14 -9.26 3.87
CA SER A 158 -6.37 -9.80 4.47
C SER A 158 -6.34 -11.35 4.56
N THR A 159 -5.61 -12.04 3.69
CA THR A 159 -5.43 -13.50 3.73
C THR A 159 -4.52 -13.93 4.88
N ALA A 160 -3.36 -13.27 5.06
CA ALA A 160 -2.44 -13.58 6.16
C ALA A 160 -3.09 -13.31 7.52
N LEU A 161 -3.81 -12.19 7.65
CA LEU A 161 -4.58 -11.89 8.85
C LEU A 161 -5.64 -12.97 9.13
N THR A 162 -6.38 -13.40 8.11
CA THR A 162 -7.40 -14.44 8.25
C THR A 162 -6.79 -15.74 8.76
N LEU A 163 -5.65 -16.16 8.19
CA LEU A 163 -4.92 -17.34 8.64
C LEU A 163 -4.44 -17.21 10.09
N HIS A 164 -3.87 -16.06 10.44
CA HIS A 164 -3.35 -15.81 11.78
C HIS A 164 -4.47 -15.81 12.84
N PHE A 165 -5.55 -15.06 12.57
CA PHE A 165 -6.72 -14.99 13.47
C PHE A 165 -7.48 -16.31 13.54
N ALA A 166 -7.52 -17.10 12.45
CA ALA A 166 -8.03 -18.46 12.50
C ALA A 166 -7.20 -19.34 13.45
N ARG A 167 -5.87 -19.32 13.36
CA ARG A 167 -5.01 -20.10 14.26
C ARG A 167 -5.17 -19.68 15.73
N LEU A 168 -5.35 -18.39 15.99
CA LEU A 168 -5.58 -17.84 17.34
C LEU A 168 -6.95 -18.21 17.92
N ALA A 169 -8.00 -18.29 17.08
CA ALA A 169 -9.35 -18.58 17.53
C ALA A 169 -9.51 -20.03 18.01
N ARG A 170 -8.77 -20.96 17.39
CA ARG A 170 -8.89 -22.41 17.66
C ARG A 170 -8.70 -22.78 19.14
N PRO A 171 -7.65 -22.31 19.85
CA PRO A 171 -7.49 -22.58 21.28
C PRO A 171 -8.35 -21.68 22.18
N ARG A 172 -8.99 -20.62 21.66
CA ARG A 172 -9.74 -19.62 22.45
C ARG A 172 -11.07 -19.24 21.78
N PRO A 173 -12.11 -20.10 21.87
CA PRO A 173 -13.39 -19.89 21.19
C PRO A 173 -14.10 -18.60 21.62
N LEU A 174 -13.91 -18.17 22.88
CA LEU A 174 -14.51 -16.96 23.41
C LEU A 174 -14.01 -15.66 22.74
N SER A 175 -12.82 -15.68 22.13
CA SER A 175 -12.29 -14.55 21.34
C SER A 175 -12.76 -14.55 19.88
N ALA A 176 -13.52 -15.56 19.44
CA ALA A 176 -13.99 -15.67 18.06
C ALA A 176 -14.78 -14.44 17.52
N PRO A 177 -15.64 -13.75 18.30
CA PRO A 177 -16.33 -12.56 17.79
C PRO A 177 -15.37 -11.39 17.51
N LEU A 178 -14.36 -11.22 18.37
CA LEU A 178 -13.36 -10.16 18.22
C LEU A 178 -12.45 -10.44 17.01
N LEU A 179 -11.99 -11.68 16.87
CA LEU A 179 -11.18 -12.13 15.74
C LEU A 179 -11.99 -12.08 14.42
N ALA A 180 -13.26 -12.49 14.44
CA ALA A 180 -14.15 -12.37 13.28
C ALA A 180 -14.35 -10.91 12.86
N THR A 181 -14.49 -9.99 13.81
CA THR A 181 -14.57 -8.55 13.52
C THR A 181 -13.34 -8.08 12.75
N GLY A 182 -12.14 -8.43 13.22
CA GLY A 182 -10.90 -8.07 12.53
C GLY A 182 -10.79 -8.66 11.13
N ILE A 183 -11.16 -9.93 10.95
CA ILE A 183 -11.19 -10.60 9.63
C ILE A 183 -12.16 -9.90 8.68
N LEU A 184 -13.39 -9.65 9.11
CA LEU A 184 -14.43 -9.04 8.26
C LEU A 184 -14.06 -7.62 7.86
N ILE A 185 -13.51 -6.83 8.77
CA ILE A 185 -13.06 -5.47 8.48
C ILE A 185 -11.89 -5.49 7.50
N ALA A 186 -10.93 -6.40 7.70
CA ALA A 186 -9.82 -6.59 6.76
C ALA A 186 -10.29 -6.97 5.36
N CYS A 187 -11.22 -7.93 5.26
CA CYS A 187 -11.84 -8.31 3.97
C CYS A 187 -12.59 -7.12 3.35
N GLY A 188 -13.25 -6.30 4.17
CA GLY A 188 -14.01 -5.14 3.71
C GLY A 188 -13.13 -4.05 3.08
N THR A 189 -11.85 -3.97 3.44
CA THR A 189 -10.91 -2.99 2.85
C THR A 189 -10.73 -3.16 1.33
N MET A 190 -11.07 -4.34 0.81
CA MET A 190 -11.06 -4.64 -0.62
C MET A 190 -12.09 -3.81 -1.41
N PHE A 191 -13.27 -3.48 -0.84
CA PHE A 191 -14.33 -2.81 -1.61
C PHE A 191 -14.00 -1.35 -1.95
N PRO A 192 -13.51 -0.52 -1.01
CA PRO A 192 -12.99 0.80 -1.36
C PRO A 192 -11.82 0.72 -2.34
N ARG A 193 -10.93 -0.28 -2.15
CA ARG A 193 -9.74 -0.46 -2.99
C ARG A 193 -10.10 -0.83 -4.42
N MET A 194 -10.98 -1.81 -4.65
CA MET A 194 -11.39 -2.21 -5.99
C MET A 194 -12.11 -1.06 -6.72
N LEU A 195 -12.94 -0.28 -6.01
CA LEU A 195 -13.62 0.88 -6.59
C LEU A 195 -12.61 1.96 -6.99
N LEU A 196 -11.67 2.29 -6.10
CA LEU A 196 -10.64 3.30 -6.35
C LEU A 196 -9.71 2.87 -7.50
N VAL A 197 -9.20 1.64 -7.46
CA VAL A 197 -8.27 1.11 -8.47
C VAL A 197 -8.93 1.01 -9.84
N ALA A 198 -10.15 0.45 -9.91
CA ALA A 198 -10.89 0.35 -11.17
C ALA A 198 -11.18 1.74 -11.76
N THR A 199 -11.59 2.70 -10.92
CA THR A 199 -11.92 4.08 -11.36
C THR A 199 -10.71 4.88 -11.81
N ILE A 200 -9.54 4.68 -11.18
CA ILE A 200 -8.30 5.33 -11.60
C ILE A 200 -7.86 4.85 -12.99
N VAL A 201 -8.04 3.57 -13.29
CA VAL A 201 -7.67 2.99 -14.59
C VAL A 201 -8.74 3.30 -15.64
N GLU A 202 -10.00 2.99 -15.37
CA GLU A 202 -11.13 3.25 -16.27
C GLU A 202 -12.26 3.95 -15.51
N PRO A 203 -12.38 5.29 -15.60
CA PRO A 203 -13.36 6.07 -14.84
C PRO A 203 -14.82 5.65 -15.07
N ALA A 204 -15.14 5.08 -16.25
CA ALA A 204 -16.50 4.63 -16.55
C ALA A 204 -16.93 3.42 -15.68
N LEU A 205 -15.99 2.67 -15.09
CA LEU A 205 -16.29 1.55 -14.18
C LEU A 205 -16.84 1.98 -12.82
N PHE A 206 -16.73 3.26 -12.45
CA PHE A 206 -17.24 3.74 -11.16
C PHE A 206 -18.73 3.45 -10.98
N ARG A 207 -19.56 3.77 -11.98
CA ARG A 207 -21.02 3.61 -11.87
C ARG A 207 -21.44 2.13 -11.81
N PRO A 208 -20.96 1.24 -12.69
CA PRO A 208 -21.27 -0.19 -12.62
C PRO A 208 -20.83 -0.87 -11.31
N LEU A 209 -19.70 -0.43 -10.74
CA LEU A 209 -19.15 -1.05 -9.52
C LEU A 209 -19.73 -0.48 -8.23
N LEU A 210 -20.20 0.77 -8.21
CA LEU A 210 -20.65 1.44 -6.98
C LEU A 210 -21.77 0.66 -6.27
N GLY A 211 -22.80 0.25 -7.00
CA GLY A 211 -23.92 -0.50 -6.44
C GLY A 211 -23.50 -1.83 -5.81
N PRO A 212 -22.87 -2.74 -6.56
CA PRO A 212 -22.34 -3.99 -6.02
C PRO A 212 -21.36 -3.78 -4.85
N ALA A 213 -20.44 -2.81 -4.95
CA ALA A 213 -19.48 -2.51 -3.89
C ALA A 213 -20.17 -2.09 -2.59
N LEU A 214 -21.20 -1.24 -2.66
CA LEU A 214 -21.96 -0.80 -1.49
C LEU A 214 -22.76 -1.94 -0.84
N VAL A 215 -23.38 -2.79 -1.65
CA VAL A 215 -24.10 -3.98 -1.14
C VAL A 215 -23.13 -4.91 -0.42
N MET A 216 -21.99 -5.22 -1.05
CA MET A 216 -20.99 -6.10 -0.46
C MET A 216 -20.38 -5.49 0.82
N ALA A 217 -20.05 -4.19 0.80
CA ALA A 217 -19.55 -3.48 1.97
C ALA A 217 -20.58 -3.48 3.11
N GLY A 218 -21.86 -3.24 2.82
CA GLY A 218 -22.93 -3.28 3.82
C GLY A 218 -23.03 -4.65 4.49
N LEU A 219 -23.01 -5.72 3.68
CA LEU A 219 -23.14 -7.10 4.16
C LEU A 219 -21.93 -7.59 4.97
N ILE A 220 -20.75 -7.02 4.74
CA ILE A 220 -19.55 -7.35 5.54
C ILE A 220 -19.43 -6.50 6.80
N TYR A 221 -19.70 -5.19 6.71
CA TYR A 221 -19.47 -4.25 7.81
C TYR A 221 -20.59 -4.28 8.85
N ALA A 222 -21.83 -4.59 8.46
CA ALA A 222 -22.94 -4.72 9.40
C ALA A 222 -22.70 -5.81 10.48
N PRO A 223 -22.35 -7.07 10.13
CA PRO A 223 -22.02 -8.07 11.15
C PRO A 223 -20.73 -7.74 11.90
N ALA A 224 -19.72 -7.15 11.26
CA ALA A 224 -18.50 -6.71 11.94
C ALA A 224 -18.81 -5.67 13.04
N LEU A 225 -19.65 -4.68 12.75
CA LEU A 225 -20.08 -3.68 13.73
C LEU A 225 -20.89 -4.31 14.86
N LEU A 226 -21.78 -5.25 14.56
CA LEU A 226 -22.58 -5.97 15.55
C LEU A 226 -21.68 -6.76 16.52
N TYR A 227 -20.68 -7.47 16.00
CA TYR A 227 -19.72 -8.24 16.79
C TYR A 227 -18.87 -7.33 17.66
N TRP A 228 -18.37 -6.23 17.10
CA TRP A 228 -17.60 -5.24 17.84
C TRP A 228 -18.38 -4.69 19.04
N ARG A 229 -19.62 -4.24 18.82
CA ARG A 229 -20.47 -3.70 19.91
C ARG A 229 -20.69 -4.71 21.04
N ARG A 230 -20.68 -6.02 20.73
CA ARG A 230 -20.82 -7.09 21.73
C ARG A 230 -19.52 -7.51 22.42
N THR A 231 -18.36 -7.07 21.91
CA THR A 231 -17.03 -7.45 22.45
C THR A 231 -16.21 -6.28 22.98
N ALA A 232 -16.81 -5.10 23.16
CA ALA A 232 -16.15 -3.87 23.60
C ALA A 232 -15.40 -3.94 24.95
N GLY A 233 -15.52 -5.04 25.72
CA GLY A 233 -14.78 -5.27 26.99
C GLY A 233 -13.65 -6.31 26.92
N TRP A 234 -13.38 -6.93 25.77
CA TRP A 234 -12.36 -7.99 25.66
C TRP A 234 -10.97 -7.40 25.39
N ARG A 235 -9.96 -7.86 26.16
CA ARG A 235 -8.55 -7.48 25.96
C ARG A 235 -7.97 -8.16 24.73
N GLU A 236 -7.20 -7.40 23.98
CA GLU A 236 -6.73 -7.74 22.63
C GLU A 236 -5.83 -9.00 22.59
N PRO A 237 -5.89 -9.77 21.49
CA PRO A 237 -4.79 -10.65 21.14
C PRO A 237 -3.52 -9.82 20.89
N THR A 238 -2.39 -10.34 21.34
CA THR A 238 -1.03 -9.81 21.11
C THR A 238 -0.83 -9.33 19.67
N SER A 239 -0.18 -8.19 19.52
CA SER A 239 0.16 -7.54 18.24
C SER A 239 0.62 -8.55 17.19
N VAL A 240 -0.05 -8.54 16.03
CA VAL A 240 0.46 -9.24 14.84
C VAL A 240 1.73 -8.52 14.41
N PRO A 241 2.87 -9.21 14.24
CA PRO A 241 4.02 -8.59 13.60
C PRO A 241 3.58 -8.16 12.19
N VAL A 242 3.62 -6.86 11.94
CA VAL A 242 3.38 -6.32 10.60
C VAL A 242 4.65 -6.61 9.81
N GLU A 243 4.61 -7.61 8.94
CA GLU A 243 5.66 -7.82 7.95
C GLU A 243 5.76 -6.60 7.03
N ASN A 244 6.97 -6.32 6.53
CA ASN A 244 7.23 -5.18 5.65
C ASN A 244 6.26 -5.23 4.44
N PRO A 245 5.34 -4.25 4.29
CA PRO A 245 4.32 -4.29 3.24
C PRO A 245 4.88 -4.15 1.81
N LEU A 246 6.14 -3.74 1.66
CA LEU A 246 6.70 -3.23 0.41
C LEU A 246 8.00 -3.91 -0.01
N GLU A 247 8.18 -5.19 0.32
CA GLU A 247 9.35 -5.92 -0.16
C GLU A 247 9.44 -5.90 -1.70
N LEU A 248 10.61 -5.54 -2.23
CA LEU A 248 10.87 -5.52 -3.67
C LEU A 248 10.50 -6.86 -4.36
N LYS A 249 10.70 -8.00 -3.66
CA LYS A 249 10.33 -9.33 -4.15
C LYS A 249 8.83 -9.48 -4.33
N ALA A 250 8.03 -8.98 -3.39
CA ALA A 250 6.58 -9.00 -3.48
C ALA A 250 6.08 -8.12 -4.63
N ALA A 251 6.68 -6.94 -4.82
CA ALA A 251 6.36 -6.06 -5.95
C ALA A 251 6.64 -6.71 -7.31
N VAL A 252 7.80 -7.35 -7.47
CA VAL A 252 8.14 -8.11 -8.70
C VAL A 252 7.17 -9.27 -8.90
N GLY A 253 6.90 -10.05 -7.85
CA GLY A 253 5.96 -11.18 -7.91
C GLY A 253 4.56 -10.74 -8.31
N PHE A 254 4.09 -9.62 -7.77
CA PHE A 254 2.82 -9.00 -8.16
C PHE A 254 2.82 -8.57 -9.63
N GLY A 255 3.90 -7.94 -10.11
CA GLY A 255 4.04 -7.55 -11.52
C GLY A 255 3.99 -8.75 -12.48
N VAL A 256 4.62 -9.88 -12.10
CA VAL A 256 4.55 -11.13 -12.86
C VAL A 256 3.13 -11.70 -12.86
N LEU A 257 2.47 -11.75 -11.70
CA LEU A 257 1.08 -12.21 -11.59
C LEU A 257 0.15 -11.38 -12.48
N LEU A 258 0.27 -10.05 -12.42
CA LEU A 258 -0.51 -9.12 -13.24
C LEU A 258 -0.26 -9.37 -14.74
N ALA A 259 0.99 -9.52 -15.16
CA ALA A 259 1.33 -9.85 -16.55
C ALA A 259 0.68 -11.16 -17.02
N LEU A 260 0.72 -12.21 -16.18
CA LEU A 260 0.09 -13.49 -16.48
C LEU A 260 -1.43 -13.38 -16.59
N VAL A 261 -2.07 -12.67 -15.66
CA VAL A 261 -3.53 -12.46 -15.67
C VAL A 261 -3.94 -11.67 -16.90
N MET A 262 -3.18 -10.65 -17.30
CA MET A 262 -3.47 -9.88 -18.51
C MET A 262 -3.35 -10.72 -19.79
N LEU A 263 -2.29 -11.52 -19.90
CA LEU A 263 -2.08 -12.38 -21.06
C LEU A 263 -3.14 -13.49 -21.13
N ALA A 264 -3.46 -14.11 -19.99
CA ALA A 264 -4.54 -15.09 -19.88
C ALA A 264 -5.90 -14.45 -20.19
N GLY A 265 -6.13 -13.20 -19.77
CA GLY A 265 -7.36 -12.46 -19.99
C GLY A 265 -7.61 -12.23 -21.47
N GLU A 266 -6.60 -11.72 -22.17
CA GLU A 266 -6.71 -11.49 -23.62
C GLU A 266 -6.88 -12.82 -24.38
N GLY A 267 -6.11 -13.86 -24.03
CA GLY A 267 -6.22 -15.17 -24.66
C GLY A 267 -7.59 -15.85 -24.44
N LEU A 268 -8.08 -15.86 -23.19
CA LEU A 268 -9.38 -16.43 -22.85
C LEU A 268 -10.53 -15.64 -23.47
N LYS A 269 -10.40 -14.32 -23.57
CA LYS A 269 -11.37 -13.49 -24.28
C LYS A 269 -11.49 -13.86 -25.75
N LEU A 270 -10.37 -14.13 -26.42
CA LEU A 270 -10.36 -14.51 -27.83
C LEU A 270 -10.95 -15.91 -28.08
N TRP A 271 -10.71 -16.86 -27.18
CA TRP A 271 -11.17 -18.24 -27.36
C TRP A 271 -12.58 -18.51 -26.84
N LEU A 272 -12.97 -17.85 -25.75
CA LEU A 272 -14.19 -18.12 -25.00
C LEU A 272 -15.08 -16.89 -24.82
N GLY A 273 -14.71 -15.73 -25.40
CA GLY A 273 -15.45 -14.48 -25.25
C GLY A 273 -15.49 -14.00 -23.80
N ASP A 274 -16.58 -13.31 -23.45
CA ASP A 274 -16.81 -12.79 -22.11
C ASP A 274 -16.81 -13.90 -21.04
N ALA A 275 -17.28 -15.10 -21.38
CA ALA A 275 -17.27 -16.23 -20.46
C ALA A 275 -15.84 -16.62 -20.02
N GLY A 276 -14.86 -16.54 -20.92
CA GLY A 276 -13.45 -16.77 -20.61
C GLY A 276 -12.90 -15.76 -19.60
N VAL A 277 -13.29 -14.50 -19.76
CA VAL A 277 -12.91 -13.40 -18.85
C VAL A 277 -13.52 -13.59 -17.46
N LEU A 278 -14.79 -14.00 -17.38
CA LEU A 278 -15.45 -14.28 -16.09
C LEU A 278 -14.86 -15.52 -15.38
N MET A 279 -14.50 -16.56 -16.13
CA MET A 279 -13.80 -17.74 -15.58
C MET A 279 -12.41 -17.36 -15.04
N LEU A 280 -11.66 -16.55 -15.79
CA LEU A 280 -10.38 -16.03 -15.32
C LEU A 280 -10.54 -15.20 -14.05
N SER A 281 -11.63 -14.43 -13.96
CA SER A 281 -11.93 -13.61 -12.80
C SER A 281 -12.15 -14.47 -11.55
N ALA A 282 -12.90 -15.57 -11.69
CA ALA A 282 -13.07 -16.54 -10.63
C ALA A 282 -11.74 -17.19 -10.22
N ALA A 283 -10.92 -17.63 -11.18
CA ALA A 283 -9.64 -18.27 -10.90
C ALA A 283 -8.64 -17.32 -10.21
N SER A 284 -8.52 -16.09 -10.74
CA SER A 284 -7.60 -15.08 -10.21
C SER A 284 -8.02 -14.58 -8.83
N GLY A 285 -9.33 -14.52 -8.56
CA GLY A 285 -9.87 -14.13 -7.25
C GLY A 285 -9.42 -15.04 -6.10
N VAL A 286 -8.98 -16.27 -6.36
CA VAL A 286 -8.39 -17.16 -5.35
C VAL A 286 -7.07 -16.59 -4.82
N ALA A 287 -6.25 -16.03 -5.72
CA ALA A 287 -4.93 -15.49 -5.41
C ALA A 287 -5.04 -14.05 -4.92
N ASP A 288 -5.49 -13.15 -5.79
CA ASP A 288 -5.50 -11.71 -5.54
C ASP A 288 -6.55 -10.99 -6.40
N VAL A 289 -7.35 -10.12 -5.77
CA VAL A 289 -8.42 -9.37 -6.45
C VAL A 289 -7.90 -8.10 -7.12
N ASP A 290 -6.81 -7.53 -6.62
CA ASP A 290 -6.27 -6.27 -7.12
C ASP A 290 -5.65 -6.48 -8.52
N ALA A 291 -4.92 -7.58 -8.72
CA ALA A 291 -4.33 -7.93 -10.03
C ALA A 291 -5.39 -8.09 -11.14
N ILE A 292 -6.46 -8.84 -10.87
CA ILE A 292 -7.54 -9.04 -11.85
C ILE A 292 -8.38 -7.77 -12.03
N THR A 293 -8.63 -6.98 -10.98
CA THR A 293 -9.37 -5.72 -11.10
C THR A 293 -8.67 -4.74 -12.05
N LEU A 294 -7.35 -4.61 -11.91
CA LEU A 294 -6.54 -3.82 -12.85
C LEU A 294 -6.59 -4.34 -14.27
N SER A 295 -6.44 -5.66 -14.44
CA SER A 295 -6.49 -6.29 -15.77
C SER A 295 -7.82 -6.03 -16.46
N LEU A 296 -8.94 -6.23 -15.76
CA LEU A 296 -10.28 -6.00 -16.30
C LEU A 296 -10.54 -4.53 -16.59
N ALA A 297 -10.08 -3.63 -15.72
CA ALA A 297 -10.21 -2.19 -15.95
C ALA A 297 -9.44 -1.74 -17.20
N ARG A 298 -8.25 -2.30 -17.44
CA ARG A 298 -7.50 -2.03 -18.66
C ARG A 298 -8.16 -2.65 -19.90
N MET A 299 -8.64 -3.89 -19.81
CA MET A 299 -9.34 -4.53 -20.92
C MET A 299 -10.62 -3.77 -21.31
N ALA A 300 -11.25 -3.10 -20.34
CA ALA A 300 -12.42 -2.24 -20.56
C ALA A 300 -12.12 -0.94 -21.31
N GLN A 301 -10.85 -0.50 -21.38
CA GLN A 301 -10.43 0.60 -22.27
C GLN A 301 -10.38 0.16 -23.75
N GLY A 302 -10.32 -1.15 -24.00
CA GLY A 302 -10.38 -1.76 -25.32
C GLY A 302 -11.77 -2.34 -25.59
N ASP A 303 -11.81 -3.60 -26.02
CA ASP A 303 -13.04 -4.20 -26.52
C ASP A 303 -13.88 -4.91 -25.43
N LEU A 304 -13.58 -4.77 -24.14
CA LEU A 304 -14.34 -5.46 -23.08
C LEU A 304 -15.48 -4.54 -22.60
N SER A 305 -16.71 -5.05 -22.55
CA SER A 305 -17.83 -4.27 -22.03
C SER A 305 -17.66 -3.94 -20.54
N LEU A 306 -18.11 -2.75 -20.13
CA LEU A 306 -18.03 -2.28 -18.75
C LEU A 306 -18.80 -3.20 -17.80
N GLU A 307 -19.90 -3.76 -18.26
CA GLU A 307 -20.74 -4.71 -17.53
C GLU A 307 -19.98 -6.01 -17.26
N THR A 308 -19.27 -6.56 -18.25
CA THR A 308 -18.46 -7.77 -18.09
C THR A 308 -17.27 -7.53 -17.18
N ALA A 309 -16.58 -6.40 -17.33
CA ALA A 309 -15.48 -6.03 -16.45
C ALA A 309 -15.95 -5.88 -15.00
N ALA A 310 -17.06 -5.17 -14.74
CA ALA A 310 -17.64 -5.02 -13.41
C ALA A 310 -18.11 -6.37 -12.83
N THR A 311 -18.74 -7.21 -13.66
CA THR A 311 -19.14 -8.57 -13.27
C THR A 311 -17.92 -9.41 -12.87
N GLY A 312 -16.83 -9.36 -13.65
CA GLY A 312 -15.59 -10.06 -13.35
C GLY A 312 -14.96 -9.63 -12.03
N VAL A 313 -14.89 -8.31 -11.77
CA VAL A 313 -14.37 -7.77 -10.49
C VAL A 313 -15.19 -8.30 -9.31
N VAL A 314 -16.52 -8.32 -9.43
CA VAL A 314 -17.40 -8.82 -8.36
C VAL A 314 -17.26 -10.33 -8.17
N ILE A 315 -17.12 -11.11 -9.25
CA ILE A 315 -16.84 -12.55 -9.17
C ILE A 315 -15.51 -12.79 -8.46
N ALA A 316 -14.46 -12.05 -8.81
CA ALA A 316 -13.16 -12.18 -8.16
C ALA A 316 -13.26 -11.87 -6.66
N ALA A 317 -13.94 -10.79 -6.29
CA ALA A 317 -14.21 -10.42 -4.90
C ALA A 317 -15.00 -11.49 -4.14
N ALA A 318 -16.01 -12.09 -4.77
CA ALA A 318 -16.80 -13.18 -4.22
C ALA A 318 -15.93 -14.42 -3.96
N VAL A 319 -15.16 -14.88 -4.96
CA VAL A 319 -14.28 -16.05 -4.80
C VAL A 319 -13.24 -15.81 -3.70
N ASN A 320 -12.65 -14.61 -3.67
CA ASN A 320 -11.67 -14.24 -2.64
C ASN A 320 -12.27 -14.29 -1.21
N GLY A 321 -13.50 -13.81 -1.06
CA GLY A 321 -14.26 -13.91 0.18
C GLY A 321 -14.56 -15.37 0.56
N LEU A 322 -14.97 -16.20 -0.40
CA LEU A 322 -15.26 -17.61 -0.16
C LEU A 322 -14.01 -18.41 0.26
N VAL A 323 -12.84 -18.13 -0.33
CA VAL A 323 -11.56 -18.73 0.09
C VAL A 323 -11.28 -18.40 1.56
N LYS A 324 -11.46 -17.13 1.96
CA LYS A 324 -11.27 -16.70 3.34
C LYS A 324 -12.30 -17.28 4.31
N ALA A 325 -13.54 -17.47 3.87
CA ALA A 325 -14.56 -18.20 4.62
C ALA A 325 -14.12 -19.65 4.88
N GLY A 326 -13.57 -20.31 3.86
CA GLY A 326 -13.00 -21.66 3.96
C GLY A 326 -11.84 -21.72 4.95
N ILE A 327 -10.89 -20.77 4.87
CA ILE A 327 -9.77 -20.65 5.82
C ILE A 327 -10.29 -20.51 7.26
N ALA A 328 -11.23 -19.60 7.50
CA ALA A 328 -11.79 -19.36 8.82
C ALA A 328 -12.52 -20.58 9.39
N ALA A 329 -13.25 -21.32 8.54
CA ALA A 329 -13.98 -22.51 8.94
C ALA A 329 -13.06 -23.72 9.24
N VAL A 330 -12.08 -23.98 8.39
CA VAL A 330 -11.18 -25.14 8.51
C VAL A 330 -10.16 -24.95 9.64
N ILE A 331 -9.58 -23.76 9.75
CA ILE A 331 -8.48 -23.50 10.69
C ILE A 331 -8.99 -22.90 12.01
N GLY A 332 -10.01 -22.04 11.96
CA GLY A 332 -10.52 -21.29 13.12
C GLY A 332 -11.52 -22.02 14.00
N GLY A 333 -12.01 -23.18 13.56
CA GLY A 333 -13.04 -23.93 14.26
C GLY A 333 -14.45 -23.39 14.01
N ARG A 334 -15.46 -24.11 14.53
CA ARG A 334 -16.88 -23.90 14.17
C ARG A 334 -17.40 -22.49 14.50
N GLU A 335 -17.00 -21.96 15.65
CA GLU A 335 -17.46 -20.65 16.14
C GLU A 335 -16.97 -19.49 15.26
N LEU A 336 -15.68 -19.49 14.89
CA LEU A 336 -15.12 -18.49 13.97
C LEU A 336 -15.65 -18.70 12.56
N GLY A 337 -15.69 -19.95 12.11
CA GLY A 337 -16.15 -20.34 10.78
C GLY A 337 -17.55 -19.84 10.46
N TRP A 338 -18.50 -19.98 11.39
CA TRP A 338 -19.85 -19.45 11.18
C TRP A 338 -19.89 -17.91 11.18
N ARG A 339 -19.18 -17.27 12.12
CA ARG A 339 -19.18 -15.81 12.30
C ARG A 339 -18.55 -15.07 11.13
N VAL A 340 -17.57 -15.67 10.45
CA VAL A 340 -16.89 -15.11 9.27
C VAL A 340 -17.53 -15.62 7.97
N GLY A 341 -17.81 -16.93 7.91
CA GLY A 341 -18.29 -17.59 6.69
C GLY A 341 -19.67 -17.12 6.25
N VAL A 342 -20.62 -16.96 7.16
CA VAL A 342 -21.97 -16.50 6.79
C VAL A 342 -21.93 -15.10 6.18
N PRO A 343 -21.32 -14.08 6.81
CA PRO A 343 -21.16 -12.77 6.18
C PRO A 343 -20.47 -12.82 4.82
N LEU A 344 -19.40 -13.60 4.65
CA LEU A 344 -18.67 -13.67 3.37
C LEU A 344 -19.46 -14.37 2.27
N VAL A 345 -20.23 -15.42 2.60
CA VAL A 345 -21.16 -16.06 1.66
C VAL A 345 -22.30 -15.12 1.27
N LEU A 346 -22.90 -14.43 2.24
CA LEU A 346 -23.94 -13.44 1.97
C LEU A 346 -23.41 -12.28 1.14
N THR A 347 -22.20 -11.80 1.43
CA THR A 347 -21.51 -10.75 0.67
C THR A 347 -21.28 -11.19 -0.78
N SER A 348 -20.84 -12.44 -0.98
CA SER A 348 -20.63 -13.02 -2.31
C SER A 348 -21.95 -13.12 -3.09
N ALA A 349 -22.99 -13.67 -2.48
CA ALA A 349 -24.32 -13.77 -3.10
C ALA A 349 -24.92 -12.37 -3.38
N GLY A 350 -24.79 -11.44 -2.43
CA GLY A 350 -25.28 -10.07 -2.57
C GLY A 350 -24.58 -9.31 -3.69
N GLY A 351 -23.27 -9.48 -3.85
CA GLY A 351 -22.53 -8.91 -4.98
C GLY A 351 -23.01 -9.45 -6.33
N LEU A 352 -23.14 -10.78 -6.46
CA LEU A 352 -23.61 -11.41 -7.70
C LEU A 352 -25.05 -11.04 -8.05
N LEU A 353 -25.93 -10.96 -7.04
CA LEU A 353 -27.30 -10.49 -7.24
C LEU A 353 -27.33 -9.01 -7.63
N ALA A 354 -26.53 -8.15 -6.97
CA ALA A 354 -26.44 -6.74 -7.32
C ALA A 354 -25.99 -6.55 -8.77
N VAL A 355 -24.99 -7.30 -9.22
CA VAL A 355 -24.58 -7.31 -10.63
C VAL A 355 -25.72 -7.75 -11.54
N ARG A 356 -26.41 -8.85 -11.20
CA ARG A 356 -27.52 -9.38 -12.01
C ARG A 356 -28.69 -8.43 -12.15
N TYR A 357 -28.96 -7.56 -11.18
CA TYR A 357 -30.10 -6.62 -11.20
C TYR A 357 -29.74 -5.21 -11.64
N LEU A 358 -28.49 -4.77 -11.43
CA LEU A 358 -28.06 -3.41 -11.75
C LEU A 358 -27.40 -3.30 -13.12
N LEU A 359 -26.84 -4.40 -13.64
CA LEU A 359 -26.08 -4.39 -14.90
C LEU A 359 -26.76 -5.21 -16.02
N TRP A 360 -27.58 -6.21 -15.68
CA TRP A 360 -28.22 -7.16 -16.60
C TRP A 360 -29.71 -7.29 -16.32
#